data_AF-A0A3S1CR95-F1
#
_entry.id   AF-A0A3S1CR95-F1
#
_cell.length_a   1.000
_cell.length_b   1.000
_cell.length_c   1.000
_cell.angle_alpha   90.00
_cell.angle_beta   90.00
_cell.angle_gamma   90.00
#
_symmetry.space_group_name_H-M   'P 1'
#
loop_
_entity.id
_entity.type
_entity.pdbx_description
1 polymer ?
#
loop_
_entity_poly.entity_id
_entity_poly.type
_entity_poly.pdbx_seq_one_letter_code
_entity_poly.pdbx_strand_id
1 'polypeptide(L)'
;METGIATTPFGRRPMSLAMLAAQNESREIPKGRVVDKWQVYRNLCEGKSIIAIGDRALAVLNALLSFYPDSELSEENGIIVFPSNAQLSLRAHGMPDSTLRRNLAELVDCGLVIRRDSPNGKRYARKGRGGEIEEAFGFSLAPLLARAQEFEAAAERVRADNRALRLMRERITLHRRDIQKLVEAAVEEDVPGDWGGLWRRFRAVVETIPRRARTAELEPIVADLAALRDD
;
A
#
# COMPACT_ATOMS: atom_id res chain seq x y z
N MET A 1 -9.95 34.75 2.04
CA MET A 1 -8.65 35.42 2.27
C MET A 1 -7.65 34.33 2.58
N GLU A 2 -6.73 34.04 1.66
CA GLU A 2 -5.66 33.07 1.88
C GLU A 2 -4.69 33.64 2.92
N THR A 3 -4.81 33.19 4.16
CA THR A 3 -3.75 33.41 5.15
C THR A 3 -2.62 32.46 4.80
N GLY A 4 -1.58 33.01 4.17
CA GLY A 4 -0.33 32.33 3.87
C GLY A 4 0.35 31.85 5.16
N ILE A 5 -0.08 30.70 5.65
CA ILE A 5 0.50 30.07 6.84
C ILE A 5 1.79 29.38 6.43
N ALA A 6 2.84 29.68 7.19
CA ALA A 6 4.20 29.20 6.94
C ALA A 6 4.20 27.71 6.58
N THR A 7 4.59 27.42 5.35
CA THR A 7 4.67 26.08 4.76
C THR A 7 5.94 25.33 5.15
N THR A 8 6.81 25.99 5.91
CA THR A 8 8.09 25.47 6.39
C THR A 8 7.92 24.76 7.74
N PRO A 9 8.57 23.61 7.96
CA PRO A 9 8.50 22.86 9.22
C PRO A 9 8.95 23.71 10.41
N PHE A 10 8.28 23.53 11.56
CA PHE A 10 8.67 24.22 12.78
C PHE A 10 9.91 23.56 13.42
N GLY A 11 10.78 24.37 14.02
CA GLY A 11 11.96 23.91 14.76
C GLY A 11 13.14 23.52 13.86
N ARG A 12 13.84 22.43 14.20
CA ARG A 12 15.10 22.01 13.52
C ARG A 12 14.88 21.11 12.30
N ARG A 13 13.65 20.85 11.87
CA ARG A 13 13.39 19.92 10.75
C ARG A 13 13.63 20.63 9.41
N PRO A 14 14.47 20.08 8.53
CA PRO A 14 14.67 20.64 7.20
C PRO A 14 13.45 20.39 6.31
N MET A 15 13.24 21.25 5.32
CA MET A 15 12.32 21.01 4.21
C MET A 15 12.87 19.92 3.28
N SER A 16 12.00 19.04 2.78
CA SER A 16 12.34 18.05 1.76
C SER A 16 11.54 18.27 0.47
N LEU A 17 12.03 17.76 -0.66
CA LEU A 17 11.30 17.82 -1.94
C LEU A 17 9.95 17.09 -1.87
N ALA A 18 9.88 15.97 -1.15
CA ALA A 18 8.63 15.23 -0.94
C ALA A 18 7.57 16.09 -0.22
N MET A 19 7.99 16.91 0.75
CA MET A 19 7.09 17.84 1.43
C MET A 19 6.58 18.95 0.48
N LEU A 20 7.44 19.47 -0.39
CA LEU A 20 7.04 20.47 -1.39
C LEU A 20 6.09 19.87 -2.45
N ALA A 21 6.38 18.67 -2.94
CA ALA A 21 5.53 17.96 -3.89
C ALA A 21 4.13 17.72 -3.29
N ALA A 22 4.05 17.15 -2.09
CA ALA A 22 2.77 16.92 -1.41
C ALA A 22 1.97 18.22 -1.20
N GLN A 23 2.64 19.34 -0.91
CA GLN A 23 1.99 20.65 -0.80
C GLN A 23 1.46 21.17 -2.13
N ASN A 24 2.21 21.03 -3.23
CA ASN A 24 1.76 21.45 -4.56
C ASN A 24 0.58 20.60 -5.04
N GLU A 25 0.69 19.28 -4.95
CA GLU A 25 -0.37 18.35 -5.34
C GLU A 25 -1.66 18.59 -4.55
N SER A 26 -1.53 18.94 -3.26
CA SER A 26 -2.69 19.31 -2.43
C SER A 26 -3.35 20.63 -2.85
N ARG A 27 -2.67 21.51 -3.58
CA ARG A 27 -3.25 22.76 -4.12
C ARG A 27 -3.92 22.56 -5.47
N GLU A 28 -3.58 21.48 -6.17
CA GLU A 28 -4.10 21.16 -7.50
C GLU A 28 -5.30 20.21 -7.47
N ILE A 29 -5.88 19.99 -6.28
CA ILE A 29 -7.06 19.14 -6.11
C ILE A 29 -8.25 19.76 -6.87
N PRO A 30 -8.88 19.02 -7.81
CA PRO A 30 -10.07 19.52 -8.49
C PRO A 30 -11.17 19.86 -7.49
N LYS A 31 -11.81 21.02 -7.66
CA LYS A 31 -12.95 21.42 -6.83
C LYS A 31 -14.04 20.36 -6.83
N GLY A 32 -14.58 20.04 -5.66
CA GLY A 32 -15.60 19.00 -5.49
C GLY A 32 -15.08 17.57 -5.58
N ARG A 33 -13.76 17.34 -5.61
CA ARG A 33 -13.22 15.98 -5.51
C ARG A 33 -13.52 15.40 -4.13
N VAL A 34 -14.09 14.20 -4.13
CA VAL A 34 -14.45 13.46 -2.94
C VAL A 34 -13.95 12.02 -3.07
N VAL A 35 -13.38 11.47 -2.00
CA VAL A 35 -12.97 10.05 -1.96
C VAL A 35 -13.32 9.42 -0.62
N ASP A 36 -13.70 8.14 -0.63
CA ASP A 36 -13.91 7.39 0.61
C ASP A 36 -12.56 7.12 1.32
N LYS A 37 -12.45 7.60 2.55
CA LYS A 37 -11.19 7.52 3.32
C LYS A 37 -10.75 6.08 3.60
N TRP A 38 -11.71 5.17 3.76
CA TRP A 38 -11.43 3.77 4.05
C TRP A 38 -11.03 3.00 2.80
N GLN A 39 -11.55 3.36 1.64
CA GLN A 39 -11.08 2.86 0.35
C GLN A 39 -9.64 3.29 0.10
N VAL A 40 -9.30 4.56 0.32
CA VAL A 40 -7.92 5.05 0.20
C VAL A 40 -7.00 4.31 1.17
N TYR A 41 -7.42 4.12 2.42
CA TYR A 41 -6.65 3.36 3.41
C TYR A 41 -6.43 1.90 2.98
N ARG A 42 -7.46 1.21 2.46
CA ARG A 42 -7.32 -0.16 1.94
C ARG A 42 -6.34 -0.23 0.78
N ASN A 43 -6.44 0.70 -0.17
CA ASN A 43 -5.53 0.79 -1.31
C ASN A 43 -4.08 0.99 -0.84
N LEU A 44 -3.85 1.83 0.18
CA LEU A 44 -2.52 2.02 0.78
C LEU A 44 -2.01 0.74 1.48
N CYS A 45 -2.87 0.01 2.19
CA CYS A 45 -2.49 -1.25 2.82
C CYS A 45 -2.08 -2.32 1.79
N GLU A 46 -2.80 -2.42 0.67
CA GLU A 46 -2.48 -3.35 -0.42
C GLU A 46 -1.24 -2.90 -1.22
N GLY A 47 -1.15 -1.60 -1.53
CA GLY A 47 -0.09 -0.99 -2.33
C GLY A 47 1.16 -0.60 -1.55
N LYS A 48 1.25 -0.92 -0.25
CA LYS A 48 2.31 -0.43 0.65
C LYS A 48 3.75 -0.69 0.19
N SER A 49 3.97 -1.78 -0.56
CA SER A 49 5.28 -2.13 -1.12
C SER A 49 5.72 -1.18 -2.24
N ILE A 50 4.78 -0.64 -3.01
CA ILE A 50 5.02 0.32 -4.09
C ILE A 50 5.15 1.74 -3.52
N ILE A 51 4.28 2.09 -2.57
CA ILE A 51 4.29 3.39 -1.89
C ILE A 51 5.44 3.51 -0.86
N ALA A 52 6.12 2.40 -0.57
CA ALA A 52 7.23 2.30 0.38
C ALA A 52 6.87 2.80 1.80
N ILE A 53 5.70 2.41 2.31
CA ILE A 53 5.22 2.79 3.64
C ILE A 53 5.14 1.57 4.58
N GLY A 54 5.58 1.74 5.83
CA GLY A 54 5.55 0.69 6.83
C GLY A 54 4.18 0.45 7.48
N ASP A 55 3.95 -0.77 7.96
CA ASP A 55 2.68 -1.17 8.62
C ASP A 55 2.37 -0.35 9.87
N ARG A 56 3.40 0.03 10.65
CA ARG A 56 3.20 0.87 11.83
C ARG A 56 2.78 2.30 11.44
N ALA A 57 3.27 2.82 10.32
CA ALA A 57 2.85 4.12 9.82
C ALA A 57 1.41 4.08 9.30
N LEU A 58 1.02 3.01 8.61
CA LEU A 58 -0.38 2.76 8.24
C LEU A 58 -1.30 2.68 9.47
N ALA A 59 -0.88 2.03 10.56
CA ALA A 59 -1.66 2.02 11.80
C ALA A 59 -1.87 3.44 12.39
N VAL A 60 -0.88 4.32 12.28
CA VAL A 60 -1.01 5.73 12.66
C VAL A 60 -1.91 6.49 11.71
N LEU A 61 -1.84 6.21 10.40
CA LEU A 61 -2.74 6.80 9.41
C LEU A 61 -4.20 6.42 9.68
N ASN A 62 -4.48 5.14 9.96
CA ASN A 62 -5.78 4.66 10.39
C ASN A 62 -6.30 5.43 11.62
N ALA A 63 -5.43 5.61 12.62
CA ALA A 63 -5.76 6.41 13.79
C ALA A 63 -6.07 7.86 13.42
N LEU A 64 -5.31 8.52 12.52
CA LEU A 64 -5.60 9.87 12.03
C LEU A 64 -6.96 9.96 11.32
N LEU A 65 -7.25 9.03 10.40
CA LEU A 65 -8.50 8.99 9.63
C LEU A 65 -9.74 8.83 10.52
N SER A 66 -9.60 8.15 11.65
CA SER A 66 -10.69 8.00 12.62
C SER A 66 -11.08 9.31 13.34
N PHE A 67 -10.22 10.34 13.32
CA PHE A 67 -10.55 11.67 13.88
C PHE A 67 -11.24 12.58 12.87
N TYR A 68 -11.23 12.20 11.59
CA TYR A 68 -12.01 12.88 10.58
C TYR A 68 -13.47 12.37 10.66
N PRO A 69 -14.47 13.26 10.81
CA PRO A 69 -15.84 12.86 11.15
C PRO A 69 -16.53 12.09 10.04
N ASP A 70 -16.38 12.52 8.79
CA ASP A 70 -17.08 11.93 7.65
C ASP A 70 -16.35 10.72 7.08
N SER A 71 -17.04 9.85 6.34
CA SER A 71 -16.40 8.78 5.57
C SER A 71 -15.69 9.32 4.33
N GLU A 72 -16.17 10.43 3.80
CA GLU A 72 -15.75 11.05 2.56
C GLU A 72 -14.78 12.21 2.81
N LEU A 73 -13.54 12.08 2.33
CA LEU A 73 -12.57 13.17 2.33
C LEU A 73 -12.95 14.18 1.26
N SER A 74 -13.16 15.43 1.67
CA SER A 74 -13.39 16.56 0.78
C SER A 74 -12.64 17.78 1.31
N GLU A 75 -12.25 18.72 0.43
CA GLU A 75 -11.70 19.99 0.88
C GLU A 75 -12.76 20.87 1.56
N GLU A 76 -14.02 20.71 1.16
CA GLU A 76 -15.16 21.50 1.65
C GLU A 76 -15.46 21.26 3.14
N ASN A 77 -15.25 20.04 3.63
CA ASN A 77 -15.54 19.66 5.03
C ASN A 77 -14.34 19.91 5.98
N GLY A 78 -13.25 20.47 5.47
CA GLY A 78 -12.04 20.76 6.24
C GLY A 78 -11.18 19.52 6.46
N ILE A 79 -10.04 19.44 5.77
CA ILE A 79 -9.24 18.21 5.66
C ILE A 79 -8.14 18.07 6.75
N ILE A 80 -8.21 18.85 7.82
CA ILE A 80 -7.17 18.92 8.87
C ILE A 80 -7.67 18.29 10.17
N VAL A 81 -6.93 17.29 10.67
CA VAL A 81 -7.15 16.67 11.97
C VAL A 81 -6.06 17.08 12.97
N PHE A 82 -6.43 17.31 14.22
CA PHE A 82 -5.51 17.80 15.26
C PHE A 82 -5.53 16.98 16.56
N PRO A 83 -5.48 15.64 16.52
CA PRO A 83 -5.48 14.83 17.73
C PRO A 83 -4.19 14.97 18.53
N SER A 84 -4.33 14.87 19.86
CA SER A 84 -3.18 14.75 20.77
C SER A 84 -2.45 13.42 20.57
N ASN A 85 -1.16 13.36 20.92
CA ASN A 85 -0.40 12.10 20.84
C ASN A 85 -0.98 10.99 21.73
N ALA A 86 -1.55 11.35 22.89
CA ALA A 86 -2.21 10.39 23.77
C ALA A 86 -3.44 9.74 23.10
N GLN A 87 -4.28 10.53 22.45
CA GLN A 87 -5.46 10.03 21.72
C GLN A 87 -5.07 9.23 20.47
N LEU A 88 -4.05 9.66 19.73
CA LEU A 88 -3.51 8.90 18.60
C LEU A 88 -2.94 7.56 19.06
N SER A 89 -2.17 7.55 20.15
CA SER A 89 -1.61 6.33 20.73
C SER A 89 -2.71 5.32 21.07
N LEU A 90 -3.79 5.77 21.73
CA LEU A 90 -4.93 4.92 22.07
C LEU A 90 -5.56 4.25 20.83
N ARG A 91 -5.78 5.02 19.75
CA ARG A 91 -6.36 4.49 18.50
C ARG A 91 -5.37 3.70 17.64
N ALA A 92 -4.07 3.93 17.83
CA ALA A 92 -3.00 3.15 17.24
C ALA A 92 -2.54 1.98 18.15
N HIS A 93 -3.49 1.35 18.85
CA HIS A 93 -3.27 0.18 19.70
C HIS A 93 -2.22 0.36 20.81
N GLY A 94 -2.22 1.53 21.46
CA GLY A 94 -1.30 1.83 22.57
C GLY A 94 0.14 2.10 22.12
N MET A 95 0.34 2.53 20.87
CA MET A 95 1.68 2.80 20.34
C MET A 95 2.47 3.79 21.22
N PRO A 96 3.70 3.45 21.67
CA PRO A 96 4.52 4.37 22.47
C PRO A 96 4.80 5.68 21.74
N ASP A 97 4.90 6.78 22.49
CA ASP A 97 5.00 8.14 21.94
C ASP A 97 6.23 8.36 21.04
N SER A 98 7.38 7.76 21.35
CA SER A 98 8.57 7.79 20.49
C SER A 98 8.32 7.11 19.14
N THR A 99 7.71 5.92 19.16
CA THR A 99 7.31 5.16 17.96
C THR A 99 6.25 5.91 17.17
N LEU A 100 5.25 6.49 17.83
CA LEU A 100 4.21 7.30 17.19
C LEU A 100 4.82 8.49 16.45
N ARG A 101 5.72 9.24 17.07
CA ARG A 101 6.39 10.38 16.43
C ARG A 101 7.24 9.97 15.23
N ARG A 102 7.94 8.84 15.30
CA ARG A 102 8.70 8.30 14.17
C ARG A 102 7.79 7.95 13.00
N ASN A 103 6.68 7.25 13.26
CA ASN A 103 5.73 6.85 12.21
C ASN A 103 4.95 8.05 11.64
N LEU A 104 4.65 9.06 12.45
CA LEU A 104 4.13 10.35 11.94
C LEU A 104 5.15 11.04 11.03
N ALA A 105 6.44 10.98 11.36
CA ALA A 105 7.47 11.53 10.48
C ALA A 105 7.52 10.77 9.15
N GLU A 106 7.44 9.43 9.18
CA GLU A 106 7.38 8.57 8.00
C GLU A 106 6.18 8.90 7.10
N LEU A 107 4.97 9.09 7.67
CA LEU A 107 3.80 9.52 6.90
C LEU A 107 4.02 10.88 6.20
N VAL A 108 4.72 11.81 6.84
CA VAL A 108 5.07 13.10 6.25
C VAL A 108 6.14 12.93 5.17
N ASP A 109 7.15 12.09 5.42
CA ASP A 109 8.26 11.87 4.48
C ASP A 109 7.78 11.15 3.20
N CYS A 110 6.81 10.24 3.32
CA CYS A 110 6.10 9.63 2.18
C CYS A 110 5.08 10.56 1.51
N GLY A 111 4.88 11.78 2.04
CA GLY A 111 3.91 12.73 1.52
C GLY A 111 2.45 12.27 1.65
N LEU A 112 2.13 11.39 2.59
CA LEU A 112 0.77 10.90 2.84
C LEU A 112 -0.04 11.86 3.72
N VAL A 113 0.65 12.67 4.54
CA VAL A 113 0.06 13.74 5.35
C VAL A 113 0.96 14.96 5.33
N ILE A 114 0.37 16.16 5.42
CA ILE A 114 1.15 17.39 5.61
C ILE A 114 0.99 17.84 7.05
N ARG A 115 2.12 18.09 7.72
CA ARG A 115 2.11 18.64 9.07
C ARG A 115 1.97 20.17 9.01
N ARG A 116 0.92 20.70 9.63
CA ARG A 116 0.68 22.14 9.78
C ARG A 116 1.01 22.53 11.22
N ASP A 117 2.26 22.91 11.44
CA ASP A 117 2.76 23.27 12.76
C ASP A 117 2.22 24.63 13.22
N SER A 118 1.92 24.74 14.52
CA SER A 118 1.64 26.05 15.13
C SER A 118 2.95 26.74 15.54
N PRO A 119 2.92 28.07 15.78
CA PRO A 119 4.08 28.82 16.28
C PRO A 119 4.66 28.29 17.60
N ASN A 120 3.88 27.53 18.37
CA ASN A 120 4.29 26.95 19.65
C ASN A 120 4.51 25.42 19.58
N GLY A 121 4.45 24.82 18.38
CA GLY A 121 4.60 23.37 18.17
C GLY A 121 3.45 22.50 18.70
N LYS A 122 2.38 23.09 19.24
CA LYS A 122 1.17 22.37 19.70
C LYS A 122 0.15 22.20 18.57
N ARG A 123 -0.69 21.17 18.65
CA ARG A 123 -1.81 20.94 17.71
C ARG A 123 -3.10 21.47 18.33
N TYR A 124 -3.77 22.42 17.66
CA TYR A 124 -5.02 23.01 18.10
C TYR A 124 -5.71 23.73 16.94
N ALA A 125 -7.02 23.93 17.06
CA ALA A 125 -7.77 24.82 16.19
C ALA A 125 -8.07 26.14 16.94
N ARG A 126 -7.87 27.29 16.28
CA ARG A 126 -8.42 28.57 16.73
C ARG A 126 -9.79 28.75 16.13
N LYS A 127 -10.77 29.04 16.98
CA LYS A 127 -12.09 29.48 16.53
C LYS A 127 -12.08 31.00 16.45
N GLY A 128 -12.61 31.54 15.35
CA GLY A 128 -12.79 32.97 15.19
C GLY A 128 -13.93 33.49 16.07
N ARG A 129 -14.17 34.80 16.00
CA ARG A 129 -15.21 35.47 16.82
C ARG A 129 -16.63 34.91 16.61
N GLY A 130 -16.88 34.21 15.51
CA GLY A 130 -18.16 33.56 15.19
C GLY A 130 -18.26 32.07 15.54
N GLY A 131 -17.24 31.47 16.17
CA GLY A 131 -17.26 30.04 16.55
C GLY A 131 -16.84 29.06 15.44
N GLU A 132 -16.70 29.53 14.20
CA GLU A 132 -16.09 28.78 13.09
C GLU A 132 -14.57 28.64 13.27
N ILE A 133 -14.00 27.53 12.77
CA ILE A 133 -12.56 27.28 12.82
C ILE A 133 -11.86 28.23 11.85
N GLU A 134 -11.11 29.19 12.39
CA GLU A 134 -10.38 30.22 11.61
C GLU A 134 -8.97 29.74 11.23
N GLU A 135 -8.30 28.99 12.12
CA GLU A 135 -6.99 28.38 11.85
C GLU A 135 -6.91 26.98 12.48
N ALA A 136 -6.45 25.96 11.72
CA ALA A 136 -6.22 24.61 12.23
C ALA A 136 -4.74 24.22 12.13
N PHE A 137 -4.14 23.84 13.26
CA PHE A 137 -2.75 23.37 13.36
C PHE A 137 -2.75 21.88 13.75
N GLY A 138 -2.32 21.02 12.84
CA GLY A 138 -2.47 19.57 12.94
C GLY A 138 -1.86 18.83 11.75
N PHE A 139 -2.56 17.82 11.24
CA PHE A 139 -2.20 17.09 10.02
C PHE A 139 -3.28 17.27 8.97
N SER A 140 -2.88 17.77 7.80
CA SER A 140 -3.72 17.79 6.60
C SER A 140 -3.69 16.42 5.94
N LEU A 141 -4.88 15.90 5.64
CA LEU A 141 -5.11 14.68 4.87
C LEU A 141 -5.27 14.97 3.36
N ALA A 142 -5.06 16.22 2.92
CA ALA A 142 -5.18 16.62 1.52
C ALA A 142 -4.38 15.74 0.53
N PRO A 143 -3.16 15.27 0.86
CA PRO A 143 -2.44 14.37 -0.05
C PRO A 143 -3.20 13.08 -0.35
N LEU A 144 -4.02 12.60 0.59
CA LEU A 144 -4.84 11.40 0.38
C LEU A 144 -5.89 11.59 -0.70
N LEU A 145 -6.44 12.79 -0.79
CA LEU A 145 -7.44 13.19 -1.79
C LEU A 145 -6.79 13.41 -3.17
N ALA A 146 -5.65 14.11 -3.18
CA ALA A 146 -4.89 14.40 -4.39
C ALA A 146 -4.38 13.12 -5.07
N ARG A 147 -3.80 12.21 -4.29
CA ARG A 147 -3.09 11.02 -4.78
C ARG A 147 -3.94 9.74 -4.75
N ALA A 148 -5.25 9.84 -4.54
CA ALA A 148 -6.13 8.67 -4.41
C ALA A 148 -6.01 7.68 -5.58
N GLN A 149 -5.88 8.18 -6.82
CA GLN A 149 -5.71 7.35 -8.02
C GLN A 149 -4.35 6.66 -8.07
N GLU A 150 -3.28 7.29 -7.56
CA GLU A 150 -1.96 6.67 -7.45
C GLU A 150 -2.02 5.45 -6.53
N PHE A 151 -2.68 5.59 -5.37
CA PHE A 151 -2.81 4.50 -4.41
C PHE A 151 -3.67 3.36 -4.95
N GLU A 152 -4.74 3.68 -5.67
CA GLU A 152 -5.55 2.68 -6.37
C GLU A 152 -4.74 1.91 -7.41
N ALA A 153 -3.98 2.62 -8.25
CA ALA A 153 -3.11 2.00 -9.25
C ALA A 153 -2.03 1.11 -8.62
N ALA A 154 -1.45 1.54 -7.50
CA ALA A 154 -0.50 0.74 -6.73
C ALA A 154 -1.15 -0.54 -6.18
N ALA A 155 -2.34 -0.43 -5.58
CA ALA A 155 -3.09 -1.58 -5.09
C ALA A 155 -3.45 -2.56 -6.21
N GLU A 156 -3.93 -2.07 -7.35
CA GLU A 156 -4.25 -2.91 -8.51
C GLU A 156 -3.02 -3.60 -9.09
N ARG A 157 -1.86 -2.93 -9.13
CA ARG A 157 -0.60 -3.55 -9.55
C ARG A 157 -0.23 -4.73 -8.64
N VAL A 158 -0.25 -4.53 -7.32
CA VAL A 158 0.04 -5.60 -6.36
C VAL A 158 -0.96 -6.75 -6.48
N ARG A 159 -2.25 -6.44 -6.64
CA ARG A 159 -3.28 -7.47 -6.87
C ARG A 159 -3.05 -8.24 -8.17
N ALA A 160 -2.71 -7.56 -9.26
CA ALA A 160 -2.41 -8.18 -10.55
C ALA A 160 -1.18 -9.12 -10.45
N ASP A 161 -0.11 -8.68 -9.81
CA ASP A 161 1.11 -9.46 -9.64
C ASP A 161 0.85 -10.71 -8.79
N ASN A 162 0.10 -10.57 -7.70
CA ASN A 162 -0.32 -11.70 -6.86
C ASN A 162 -1.21 -12.70 -7.60
N ARG A 163 -2.16 -12.20 -8.41
CA ARG A 163 -3.01 -13.05 -9.26
C ARG A 163 -2.17 -13.83 -10.28
N ALA A 164 -1.25 -13.16 -10.97
CA ALA A 164 -0.36 -13.80 -11.94
C ALA A 164 0.51 -14.89 -11.28
N LEU A 165 1.10 -14.60 -10.13
CA LEU A 165 1.91 -15.57 -9.38
C LEU A 165 1.07 -16.79 -8.96
N ARG A 166 -0.16 -16.55 -8.49
CA ARG A 166 -1.09 -17.63 -8.12
C ARG A 166 -1.43 -18.52 -9.32
N LEU A 167 -1.79 -17.93 -10.46
CA LEU A 167 -2.11 -18.69 -11.68
C LEU A 167 -0.94 -19.54 -12.17
N MET A 168 0.30 -19.03 -12.09
CA MET A 168 1.48 -19.84 -12.46
C MET A 168 1.67 -21.04 -11.52
N ARG A 169 1.47 -20.86 -10.20
CA ARG A 169 1.55 -21.97 -9.25
C ARG A 169 0.45 -23.00 -9.45
N GLU A 170 -0.75 -22.56 -9.79
CA GLU A 170 -1.88 -23.45 -10.13
C GLU A 170 -1.54 -24.28 -11.38
N ARG A 171 -1.01 -23.65 -12.45
CA ARG A 171 -0.55 -24.35 -13.66
C ARG A 171 0.53 -25.39 -13.37
N ILE A 172 1.57 -25.03 -12.61
CA ILE A 172 2.63 -25.98 -12.19
C ILE A 172 2.00 -27.17 -11.46
N THR A 173 1.07 -26.92 -10.54
CA THR A 173 0.41 -27.98 -9.77
C THR A 173 -0.39 -28.91 -10.68
N LEU A 174 -1.12 -28.37 -11.66
CA LEU A 174 -1.88 -29.15 -12.64
C LEU A 174 -0.95 -29.98 -13.52
N HIS A 175 0.04 -29.37 -14.18
CA HIS A 175 0.96 -30.12 -15.06
C HIS A 175 1.71 -31.22 -14.32
N ARG A 176 2.18 -30.97 -13.08
CA ARG A 176 2.83 -32.00 -12.27
C ARG A 176 1.92 -33.19 -12.00
N ARG A 177 0.66 -32.94 -11.64
CA ARG A 177 -0.33 -33.98 -11.39
C ARG A 177 -0.64 -34.76 -12.67
N ASP A 178 -0.82 -34.05 -13.78
CA ASP A 178 -1.20 -34.65 -15.05
C ASP A 178 -0.07 -35.54 -15.59
N ILE A 179 1.18 -35.04 -15.64
CA ILE A 179 2.36 -35.85 -16.04
C ILE A 179 2.48 -37.08 -15.16
N GLN A 180 2.36 -36.93 -13.84
CA GLN A 180 2.47 -38.05 -12.92
C GLN A 180 1.43 -39.13 -13.23
N LYS A 181 0.16 -38.76 -13.38
CA LYS A 181 -0.91 -39.71 -13.66
C LYS A 181 -0.80 -40.36 -15.03
N LEU A 182 -0.38 -39.61 -16.04
CA LEU A 182 -0.22 -40.14 -17.40
C LEU A 182 0.93 -41.15 -17.46
N VAL A 183 2.06 -40.86 -16.80
CA VAL A 183 3.18 -41.81 -16.69
C VAL A 183 2.78 -43.06 -15.92
N GLU A 184 2.11 -42.90 -14.77
CA GLU A 184 1.61 -44.03 -13.97
C GLU A 184 0.68 -44.93 -14.81
N ALA A 185 -0.29 -44.34 -15.51
CA ALA A 185 -1.22 -45.09 -16.37
C ALA A 185 -0.52 -45.77 -17.54
N ALA A 186 0.41 -45.09 -18.22
CA ALA A 186 1.13 -45.67 -19.35
C ALA A 186 2.01 -46.86 -18.96
N VAL A 187 2.59 -46.82 -17.74
CA VAL A 187 3.34 -47.94 -17.18
C VAL A 187 2.42 -49.08 -16.77
N GLU A 188 1.25 -48.79 -16.17
CA GLU A 188 0.27 -49.81 -15.77
C GLU A 188 -0.34 -50.54 -16.97
N GLU A 189 -0.59 -49.84 -18.07
CA GLU A 189 -1.17 -50.36 -19.31
C GLU A 189 -0.12 -50.91 -20.30
N ASP A 190 1.15 -51.00 -19.91
CA ASP A 190 2.28 -51.49 -20.74
C ASP A 190 2.39 -50.79 -22.12
N VAL A 191 2.10 -49.48 -22.16
CA VAL A 191 2.20 -48.70 -23.39
C VAL A 191 3.67 -48.60 -23.81
N PRO A 192 4.05 -48.88 -25.06
CA PRO A 192 5.44 -48.73 -25.51
C PRO A 192 5.93 -47.27 -25.43
N GLY A 193 7.03 -47.01 -24.73
CA GLY A 193 7.63 -45.66 -24.62
C GLY A 193 8.79 -45.56 -23.63
N ASP A 194 9.61 -44.50 -23.72
CA ASP A 194 10.67 -44.18 -22.74
C ASP A 194 10.09 -43.40 -21.54
N TRP A 195 9.18 -44.03 -20.80
CA TRP A 195 8.55 -43.42 -19.62
C TRP A 195 9.56 -43.08 -18.52
N GLY A 196 10.64 -43.88 -18.40
CA GLY A 196 11.73 -43.61 -17.46
C GLY A 196 12.56 -42.37 -17.83
N GLY A 197 12.79 -42.12 -19.12
CA GLY A 197 13.38 -40.88 -19.62
C GLY A 197 12.50 -39.67 -19.37
N LEU A 198 11.20 -39.78 -19.67
CA LEU A 198 10.23 -38.71 -19.40
C LEU A 198 10.16 -38.39 -17.90
N TRP A 199 10.13 -39.40 -17.03
CA TRP A 199 10.14 -39.22 -15.58
C TRP A 199 11.39 -38.50 -15.08
N ARG A 200 12.58 -38.83 -15.61
CA ARG A 200 13.83 -38.14 -15.26
C ARG A 200 13.80 -36.67 -15.65
N ARG A 201 13.33 -36.34 -16.87
CA ARG A 201 13.18 -34.95 -17.32
C ARG A 201 12.19 -34.19 -16.45
N PHE A 202 11.04 -34.79 -16.14
CA PHE A 202 10.05 -34.23 -15.23
C PHE A 202 10.62 -33.90 -13.84
N ARG A 203 11.36 -34.84 -13.25
CA ARG A 203 12.01 -34.65 -11.94
C ARG A 203 13.01 -33.51 -11.95
N ALA A 204 13.82 -33.39 -13.00
CA ALA A 204 14.77 -32.29 -13.14
C ALA A 204 14.09 -30.91 -13.13
N VAL A 205 12.97 -30.76 -13.85
CA VAL A 205 12.19 -29.49 -13.87
C VAL A 205 11.53 -29.21 -12.51
N VAL A 206 11.04 -30.23 -11.81
CA VAL A 206 10.44 -30.04 -10.47
C VAL A 206 11.50 -29.60 -9.45
N GLU A 207 12.72 -30.11 -9.56
CA GLU A 207 13.82 -29.79 -8.64
C GLU A 207 14.35 -28.36 -8.81
N THR A 208 14.10 -27.71 -9.95
CA THR A 208 14.46 -26.30 -10.17
C THR A 208 13.47 -25.30 -9.60
N ILE A 209 12.30 -25.75 -9.08
CA ILE A 209 11.26 -24.86 -8.56
C ILE A 209 11.73 -24.14 -7.28
N PRO A 210 11.84 -22.79 -7.28
CA PRO A 210 12.30 -22.08 -6.09
C PRO A 210 11.26 -22.08 -4.96
N ARG A 211 11.72 -22.13 -3.70
CA ARG A 211 10.84 -22.00 -2.51
C ARG A 211 10.12 -20.65 -2.44
N ARG A 212 10.74 -19.60 -2.98
CA ARG A 212 10.20 -18.24 -3.07
C ARG A 212 10.40 -17.70 -4.48
N ALA A 213 9.57 -18.16 -5.40
CA ALA A 213 9.62 -17.74 -6.79
C ALA A 213 8.80 -16.47 -7.04
N ARG A 214 9.32 -15.62 -7.93
CA ARG A 214 8.61 -14.55 -8.63
C ARG A 214 8.00 -15.10 -9.93
N THR A 215 7.04 -14.37 -10.49
CA THR A 215 6.34 -14.78 -11.72
C THR A 215 7.30 -15.10 -12.87
N ALA A 216 8.31 -14.25 -13.10
CA ALA A 216 9.31 -14.44 -14.15
C ALA A 216 10.16 -15.71 -13.99
N GLU A 217 10.33 -16.21 -12.76
CA GLU A 217 11.07 -17.45 -12.49
C GLU A 217 10.18 -18.69 -12.71
N LEU A 218 8.86 -18.55 -12.57
CA LEU A 218 7.91 -19.64 -12.78
C LEU A 218 7.49 -19.81 -14.24
N GLU A 219 7.56 -18.75 -15.04
CA GLU A 219 7.18 -18.78 -16.46
C GLU A 219 7.93 -19.85 -17.29
N PRO A 220 9.28 -19.94 -17.26
CA PRO A 220 9.98 -21.00 -17.99
C PRO A 220 9.64 -22.40 -17.45
N ILE A 221 9.46 -22.54 -16.13
CA ILE A 221 9.10 -23.83 -15.50
C ILE A 221 7.72 -24.30 -15.97
N VAL A 222 6.75 -23.40 -16.09
CA VAL A 222 5.42 -23.73 -16.62
C VAL A 222 5.53 -24.19 -18.08
N ALA A 223 6.35 -23.52 -18.89
CA ALA A 223 6.56 -23.90 -20.29
C ALA A 223 7.21 -25.29 -20.41
N ASP A 224 8.25 -25.57 -19.61
CA ASP A 224 8.93 -26.87 -19.60
C ASP A 224 7.98 -28.00 -19.17
N LEU A 225 7.18 -27.78 -18.13
CA LEU A 225 6.18 -28.75 -17.69
C LEU A 225 5.04 -28.92 -18.70
N ALA A 226 4.65 -27.87 -19.42
CA ALA A 226 3.65 -27.99 -20.48
C ALA A 226 4.18 -28.83 -21.64
N ALA A 227 5.42 -28.59 -22.08
CA ALA A 227 6.07 -29.38 -23.13
C ALA A 227 6.19 -30.86 -22.73
N LEU A 228 6.63 -31.16 -21.51
CA LEU A 228 6.74 -32.54 -21.02
C LEU A 228 5.40 -33.28 -20.89
N ARG A 229 4.28 -32.56 -20.77
CA ARG A 229 2.96 -33.17 -20.73
C ARG A 229 2.47 -33.57 -22.12
N ASP A 230 2.91 -32.83 -23.14
CA ASP A 230 2.48 -33.02 -24.52
C ASP A 230 3.42 -33.95 -25.33
N ASP A 231 4.59 -34.29 -24.76
CA ASP A 231 5.53 -35.34 -25.20
C ASP A 231 5.01 -36.77 -24.89
#